data_AF-A0A8T4J4P7-F1
#
_entry.id   AF-A0A8T4J4P7-F1
#
_cell.length_a   1.000
_cell.length_b   1.000
_cell.length_c   1.000
_cell.angle_alpha   90.00
_cell.angle_beta   90.00
_cell.angle_gamma   90.00
#
_symmetry.space_group_name_H-M   'P 1'
#
loop_
_entity.id
_entity.type
_entity.pdbx_description
1 polymer ?
#
loop_
_entity_poly.entity_id
_entity_poly.type
_entity_poly.pdbx_seq_one_letter_code
_entity_poly.pdbx_strand_id
1 'polypeptide(L)'
;YGKLADADEKERARLEGLLEEGVRALSRRERSYFERALRRGEPDSTADAFAADVASGKLPAVSYLVPSAKDSEHPGGSSPVESAHFVYKVLDALGSHPEVWRHTALFLTYDENDGLFDHVPPPEPPEGTAEEFWDGRPVGLGMRVPMTVISPWTVGGYACSEVFDHTSVIRFLERWTGVREPNISAWRRTVCGDLTSAFDFSRGRKLPEVEQPGPVPAFEGRWHPEPPSEQRMPEQEEGTRPARPLPYRSDADGIYDPGAGVFLLALRDKGKRGSHFTLYPYAGEYETPRHHDVTGGTVVRVPVEDGAYDFTVTGPNGFRREFRGTREGAAAALKVTTRLDAERREVHVTVVNGGASALTLKLTPLAYADPHPHPGAKPRTLTVGPRSTRTVAHEARHAHGWYDLDLRVAEDEGFRRRLMGHIENGRESVTG
;
A
#
# COMPACT_ATOMS: atom_id res chain seq x y z
N TYR A 1 -21.12 -11.25 -24.50
CA TYR A 1 -19.70 -11.24 -24.88
C TYR A 1 -19.27 -12.55 -25.52
N GLY A 2 -19.26 -13.69 -24.81
CA GLY A 2 -18.89 -15.00 -25.41
C GLY A 2 -19.67 -15.34 -26.70
N LYS A 3 -21.00 -15.17 -26.68
CA LYS A 3 -21.85 -15.40 -27.87
C LYS A 3 -21.52 -14.53 -29.11
N LEU A 4 -20.93 -13.34 -28.93
CA LEU A 4 -20.54 -12.46 -30.05
C LEU A 4 -19.14 -12.80 -30.57
N ALA A 5 -18.22 -13.16 -29.65
CA ALA A 5 -16.85 -13.53 -29.98
C ALA A 5 -16.80 -14.80 -30.85
N ASP A 6 -17.66 -15.78 -30.55
CA ASP A 6 -17.74 -17.06 -31.27
C ASP A 6 -18.66 -17.02 -32.51
N ALA A 7 -19.31 -15.88 -32.77
CA ALA A 7 -20.26 -15.73 -33.88
C ALA A 7 -19.53 -15.55 -35.22
N ASP A 8 -20.09 -16.18 -36.27
CA ASP A 8 -19.71 -15.89 -37.65
C ASP A 8 -20.10 -14.44 -38.03
N GLU A 9 -19.59 -13.97 -39.17
CA GLU A 9 -19.80 -12.59 -39.63
C GLU A 9 -21.29 -12.22 -39.75
N LYS A 10 -22.13 -13.16 -40.20
CA LYS A 10 -23.56 -12.93 -40.39
C LYS A 10 -24.28 -12.81 -39.05
N GLU A 11 -23.98 -13.69 -38.11
CA GLU A 11 -24.57 -13.66 -36.78
C GLU A 11 -24.06 -12.45 -35.98
N ARG A 12 -22.80 -12.06 -36.15
CA ARG A 12 -22.24 -10.84 -35.56
C ARG A 12 -22.97 -9.59 -36.06
N ALA A 13 -23.13 -9.45 -37.39
CA ALA A 13 -23.89 -8.35 -37.97
C ALA A 13 -25.34 -8.32 -37.48
N ARG A 14 -25.97 -9.48 -37.27
CA ARG A 14 -27.31 -9.58 -36.69
C ARG A 14 -27.35 -9.08 -35.25
N LEU A 15 -26.40 -9.52 -34.41
CA LEU A 15 -26.31 -9.14 -33.00
C LEU A 15 -26.00 -7.64 -32.83
N GLU A 16 -25.14 -7.08 -33.66
CA GLU A 16 -24.87 -5.64 -33.73
C GLU A 16 -26.10 -4.85 -34.18
N GLY A 17 -26.83 -5.35 -35.19
CA GLY A 17 -28.10 -4.77 -35.61
C GLY A 17 -29.12 -4.71 -34.48
N LEU A 18 -29.24 -5.77 -33.68
CA LEU A 18 -30.11 -5.77 -32.49
C LEU A 18 -29.68 -4.76 -31.43
N LEU A 19 -28.37 -4.59 -31.22
CA LEU A 19 -27.87 -3.55 -30.33
C LEU A 19 -28.27 -2.15 -30.84
N GLU A 20 -28.05 -1.88 -32.12
CA GLU A 20 -28.41 -0.60 -32.76
C GLU A 20 -29.91 -0.31 -32.66
N GLU A 21 -30.77 -1.31 -32.89
CA GLU A 21 -32.21 -1.19 -32.69
C GLU A 21 -32.55 -0.83 -31.23
N GLY A 22 -31.95 -1.53 -30.27
CA GLY A 22 -32.11 -1.22 -28.84
C GLY A 22 -31.68 0.20 -28.49
N VAL A 23 -30.52 0.64 -28.99
CA VAL A 23 -29.99 1.99 -28.77
C VAL A 23 -30.89 3.06 -29.40
N ARG A 24 -31.48 2.78 -30.58
CA ARG A 24 -32.46 3.65 -31.24
C ARG A 24 -33.78 3.76 -30.48
N ALA A 25 -34.12 2.76 -29.68
CA ALA A 25 -35.32 2.78 -28.82
C ALA A 25 -35.11 3.59 -27.52
N LEU A 26 -33.86 3.81 -27.10
CA LEU A 26 -33.54 4.63 -25.91
C LEU A 26 -34.00 6.08 -26.07
N SER A 27 -34.42 6.70 -24.96
CA SER A 27 -34.65 8.15 -24.91
C SER A 27 -33.37 8.91 -25.22
N ARG A 28 -33.48 10.20 -25.58
CA ARG A 28 -32.31 11.05 -25.86
C ARG A 28 -31.30 11.05 -24.72
N ARG A 29 -31.78 11.03 -23.47
CA ARG A 29 -30.93 11.04 -22.27
C ARG A 29 -30.22 9.70 -22.08
N GLU A 30 -30.95 8.59 -22.15
CA GLU A 30 -30.38 7.25 -22.00
C GLU A 30 -29.41 6.93 -23.13
N ARG A 31 -29.74 7.27 -24.38
CA ARG A 31 -28.82 7.15 -25.50
C ARG A 31 -27.55 7.96 -25.27
N SER A 32 -27.67 9.19 -24.76
CA SER A 32 -26.48 9.98 -24.42
C SER A 32 -25.61 9.32 -23.35
N TYR A 33 -26.18 8.62 -22.37
CA TYR A 33 -25.39 7.88 -21.39
C TYR A 33 -24.75 6.64 -22.00
N PHE A 34 -25.52 5.90 -22.80
CA PHE A 34 -25.02 4.72 -23.51
C PHE A 34 -23.83 5.09 -24.39
N GLU A 35 -23.99 6.05 -25.30
CA GLU A 35 -22.95 6.46 -26.26
C GLU A 35 -21.68 7.01 -25.58
N ARG A 36 -21.82 7.63 -24.40
CA ARG A 36 -20.67 8.25 -23.69
C ARG A 36 -19.98 7.33 -22.70
N ALA A 37 -20.67 6.32 -22.15
CA ALA A 37 -20.16 5.55 -21.02
C ALA A 37 -20.24 4.03 -21.19
N LEU A 38 -21.11 3.52 -22.08
CA LEU A 38 -21.34 2.08 -22.22
C LEU A 38 -21.06 1.55 -23.64
N ARG A 39 -21.02 2.42 -24.65
CA ARG A 39 -20.68 2.06 -26.02
C ARG A 39 -19.27 1.49 -26.04
N ARG A 40 -19.13 0.31 -26.64
CA ARG A 40 -17.85 -0.35 -26.86
C ARG A 40 -17.51 -0.27 -28.34
N GLY A 41 -16.25 0.03 -28.65
CA GLY A 41 -15.74 0.04 -30.01
C GLY A 41 -15.49 -1.37 -30.53
N GLU A 42 -15.07 -1.45 -31.79
CA GLU A 42 -14.59 -2.70 -32.39
C GLU A 42 -13.41 -3.27 -31.61
N PRO A 43 -13.21 -4.60 -31.61
CA PRO A 43 -11.99 -5.21 -31.08
C PRO A 43 -10.73 -4.52 -31.61
N ASP A 44 -9.72 -4.39 -30.75
CA ASP A 44 -8.39 -3.82 -31.08
C ASP A 44 -8.39 -2.35 -31.54
N SER A 45 -9.53 -1.64 -31.49
CA SER A 45 -9.64 -0.24 -31.93
C SER A 45 -9.47 0.81 -30.82
N THR A 46 -9.44 0.39 -29.55
CA THR A 46 -9.52 1.30 -28.38
C THR A 46 -8.44 2.38 -28.39
N ALA A 47 -7.17 2.03 -28.65
CA ALA A 47 -6.07 3.00 -28.64
C ALA A 47 -6.17 4.00 -29.81
N ASP A 48 -6.54 3.53 -31.00
CA ASP A 48 -6.65 4.37 -32.19
C ASP A 48 -7.85 5.33 -32.09
N ALA A 49 -8.97 4.85 -31.51
CA ALA A 49 -10.13 5.69 -31.21
C ALA A 49 -9.79 6.79 -30.18
N PHE A 50 -9.07 6.43 -29.11
CA PHE A 50 -8.59 7.40 -28.13
C PHE A 50 -7.66 8.44 -28.77
N ALA A 51 -6.71 8.01 -29.61
CA ALA A 51 -5.81 8.91 -30.32
C ALA A 51 -6.56 9.88 -31.25
N ALA A 52 -7.60 9.40 -31.94
CA ALA A 52 -8.45 10.24 -32.79
C ALA A 52 -9.24 11.29 -31.98
N ASP A 53 -9.75 10.94 -30.80
CA ASP A 53 -10.43 11.87 -29.90
C ASP A 53 -9.48 12.93 -29.33
N VAL A 54 -8.25 12.54 -28.99
CA VAL A 54 -7.19 13.48 -28.59
C VAL A 54 -6.87 14.46 -29.73
N ALA A 55 -6.60 13.94 -30.94
CA ALA A 55 -6.23 14.74 -32.10
C ALA A 55 -7.34 15.68 -32.57
N SER A 56 -8.60 15.29 -32.42
CA SER A 56 -9.76 16.09 -32.82
C SER A 56 -10.32 16.99 -31.71
N GLY A 57 -9.70 17.01 -30.52
CA GLY A 57 -10.15 17.81 -29.39
C GLY A 57 -11.50 17.37 -28.81
N LYS A 58 -11.85 16.09 -28.95
CA LYS A 58 -13.12 15.48 -28.51
C LYS A 58 -12.96 14.58 -27.29
N LEU A 59 -11.75 14.48 -26.73
CA LEU A 59 -11.49 13.65 -25.56
C LEU A 59 -12.47 13.95 -24.42
N PRO A 60 -13.21 12.93 -23.92
CA PRO A 60 -14.08 13.09 -22.76
C PRO A 60 -13.31 13.55 -21.51
N ALA A 61 -14.03 14.21 -20.60
CA ALA A 61 -13.46 14.64 -19.33
C ALA A 61 -13.03 13.45 -18.43
N VAL A 62 -13.66 12.28 -18.61
CA VAL A 62 -13.25 11.00 -18.03
C VAL A 62 -13.33 9.94 -19.12
N SER A 63 -12.23 9.25 -19.36
CA SER A 63 -12.14 8.13 -20.31
C SER A 63 -11.67 6.87 -19.57
N TYR A 64 -12.42 5.79 -19.71
CA TYR A 64 -12.00 4.46 -19.27
C TYR A 64 -11.49 3.69 -20.47
N LEU A 65 -10.20 3.38 -20.49
CA LEU A 65 -9.57 2.62 -21.55
C LEU A 65 -9.49 1.16 -21.10
N VAL A 66 -10.27 0.30 -21.73
CA VAL A 66 -10.23 -1.14 -21.50
C VAL A 66 -9.57 -1.78 -22.72
N PRO A 67 -8.39 -2.39 -22.57
CA PRO A 67 -7.70 -3.03 -23.69
C PRO A 67 -8.47 -4.26 -24.17
N SER A 68 -8.15 -4.73 -25.38
CA SER A 68 -8.64 -6.03 -25.85
C SER A 68 -7.98 -7.17 -25.06
N ALA A 69 -8.48 -8.39 -25.21
CA ALA A 69 -7.87 -9.56 -24.56
C ALA A 69 -6.39 -9.71 -24.92
N LYS A 70 -6.00 -9.35 -26.15
CA LYS A 70 -4.62 -9.41 -26.65
C LYS A 70 -3.71 -8.34 -26.04
N ASP A 71 -4.26 -7.18 -25.68
CA ASP A 71 -3.50 -6.02 -25.23
C ASP A 71 -3.55 -5.82 -23.70
N SER A 72 -4.04 -6.81 -22.95
CA SER A 72 -4.43 -6.66 -21.53
C SER A 72 -3.43 -7.16 -20.49
N GLU A 73 -2.35 -7.83 -20.90
CA GLU A 73 -1.45 -8.65 -20.06
C GLU A 73 -2.09 -9.90 -19.44
N HIS A 74 -3.41 -10.10 -19.60
CA HIS A 74 -4.10 -11.25 -19.05
C HIS A 74 -3.44 -12.58 -19.50
N PRO A 75 -3.19 -13.52 -18.57
CA PRO A 75 -2.63 -14.82 -18.86
C PRO A 75 -3.39 -15.57 -19.95
N GLY A 76 -2.66 -16.30 -20.78
CA GLY A 76 -3.19 -17.06 -21.91
C GLY A 76 -3.43 -16.23 -23.17
N GLY A 77 -4.02 -15.03 -23.04
CA GLY A 77 -4.43 -14.18 -24.17
C GLY A 77 -3.46 -13.05 -24.54
N SER A 78 -2.59 -12.63 -23.61
CA SER A 78 -1.70 -11.47 -23.79
C SER A 78 -0.32 -11.67 -23.16
N SER A 79 0.58 -10.70 -23.36
CA SER A 79 1.93 -10.62 -22.80
C SER A 79 2.28 -9.17 -22.43
N PRO A 80 3.27 -8.95 -21.55
CA PRO A 80 3.75 -7.60 -21.24
C PRO A 80 4.19 -6.78 -22.46
N VAL A 81 4.72 -7.45 -23.51
CA VAL A 81 5.13 -6.78 -24.75
C VAL A 81 3.92 -6.25 -25.54
N GLU A 82 2.82 -7.01 -25.59
CA GLU A 82 1.61 -6.60 -26.31
C GLU A 82 0.91 -5.42 -25.63
N SER A 83 0.74 -5.49 -24.30
CA SER A 83 0.20 -4.36 -23.53
C SER A 83 1.09 -3.12 -23.59
N ALA A 84 2.42 -3.28 -23.55
CA ALA A 84 3.34 -2.15 -23.68
C ALA A 84 3.12 -1.37 -24.99
N HIS A 85 2.75 -2.05 -26.09
CA HIS A 85 2.40 -1.38 -27.33
C HIS A 85 1.09 -0.57 -27.22
N PHE A 86 0.06 -1.11 -26.55
CA PHE A 86 -1.17 -0.37 -26.26
C PHE A 86 -0.91 0.86 -25.40
N VAL A 87 -0.18 0.69 -24.28
CA VAL A 87 0.20 1.78 -23.37
C VAL A 87 1.03 2.83 -24.11
N TYR A 88 1.97 2.42 -24.96
CA TYR A 88 2.76 3.33 -25.79
C TYR A 88 1.87 4.19 -26.69
N LYS A 89 0.92 3.60 -27.44
CA LYS A 89 0.01 4.36 -28.30
C LYS A 89 -0.78 5.42 -27.53
N VAL A 90 -1.27 5.09 -26.33
CA VAL A 90 -1.99 6.02 -25.46
C VAL A 90 -1.08 7.17 -25.02
N LEU A 91 0.13 6.86 -24.56
CA LEU A 91 1.11 7.85 -24.12
C LEU A 91 1.60 8.74 -25.27
N ASP A 92 1.84 8.16 -26.45
CA ASP A 92 2.27 8.87 -27.65
C ASP A 92 1.18 9.82 -28.16
N ALA A 93 -0.07 9.39 -28.15
CA ALA A 93 -1.22 10.24 -28.47
C ALA A 93 -1.29 11.46 -27.54
N LEU A 94 -1.15 11.26 -26.22
CA LEU A 94 -1.13 12.36 -25.26
C LEU A 94 0.10 13.26 -25.45
N GLY A 95 1.30 12.67 -25.53
CA GLY A 95 2.57 13.39 -25.64
C GLY A 95 2.69 14.22 -26.92
N SER A 96 2.09 13.75 -28.02
CA SER A 96 2.03 14.47 -29.30
C SER A 96 1.06 15.66 -29.29
N HIS A 97 0.23 15.81 -28.25
CA HIS A 97 -0.75 16.90 -28.14
C HIS A 97 -0.58 17.67 -26.81
N PRO A 98 0.41 18.59 -26.71
CA PRO A 98 0.77 19.27 -25.47
C PRO A 98 -0.39 20.03 -24.80
N GLU A 99 -1.30 20.59 -25.59
CA GLU A 99 -2.49 21.30 -25.10
C GLU A 99 -3.46 20.39 -24.34
N VAL A 100 -3.56 19.12 -24.76
CA VAL A 100 -4.33 18.10 -24.04
C VAL A 100 -3.54 17.61 -22.83
N TRP A 101 -2.29 17.18 -23.06
CA TRP A 101 -1.43 16.60 -22.02
C TRP A 101 -1.31 17.45 -20.77
N ARG A 102 -1.15 18.78 -20.91
CA ARG A 102 -0.97 19.68 -19.76
C ARG A 102 -2.19 19.72 -18.79
N HIS A 103 -3.31 19.12 -19.19
CA HIS A 103 -4.54 19.03 -18.42
C HIS A 103 -4.97 17.59 -18.09
N THR A 104 -4.12 16.59 -18.38
CA THR A 104 -4.47 15.18 -18.25
C THR A 104 -3.77 14.50 -17.08
N ALA A 105 -4.49 13.60 -16.42
CA ALA A 105 -3.93 12.59 -15.55
C ALA A 105 -4.34 11.21 -16.07
N LEU A 106 -3.35 10.39 -16.43
CA LEU A 106 -3.54 9.00 -16.82
C LEU A 106 -3.25 8.11 -15.60
N PHE A 107 -4.21 7.25 -15.26
CA PHE A 107 -4.07 6.22 -14.24
C PHE A 107 -3.94 4.87 -14.95
N LEU A 108 -2.74 4.29 -14.94
CA LEU A 108 -2.50 2.93 -15.40
C LEU A 108 -2.60 2.01 -14.19
N THR A 109 -3.56 1.07 -14.21
CA THR A 109 -3.83 0.12 -13.13
C THR A 109 -4.30 -1.20 -13.72
N TYR A 110 -4.22 -2.25 -12.91
CA TYR A 110 -4.75 -3.58 -13.22
C TYR A 110 -6.03 -3.81 -12.44
N ASP A 111 -6.87 -4.74 -12.85
CA ASP A 111 -8.13 -5.08 -12.18
C ASP A 111 -7.98 -6.17 -11.11
N GLU A 112 -7.00 -7.06 -11.27
CA GLU A 112 -6.65 -8.11 -10.31
C GLU A 112 -5.17 -8.56 -10.44
N ASN A 113 -4.77 -9.63 -9.74
CA ASN A 113 -3.37 -10.10 -9.64
C ASN A 113 -3.09 -11.44 -10.35
N ASP A 114 -4.05 -11.96 -11.12
CA ASP A 114 -4.05 -13.25 -11.82
C ASP A 114 -3.81 -14.48 -10.93
N GLY A 115 -3.98 -14.33 -9.62
CA GLY A 115 -3.58 -15.34 -8.63
C GLY A 115 -2.06 -15.48 -8.47
N LEU A 116 -1.26 -14.56 -9.03
CA LEU A 116 0.18 -14.50 -8.82
C LEU A 116 0.50 -14.12 -7.36
N PHE A 117 1.62 -14.63 -6.86
CA PHE A 117 2.04 -14.39 -5.48
C PHE A 117 2.39 -12.91 -5.25
N ASP A 118 1.79 -12.33 -4.20
CA ASP A 118 2.24 -11.07 -3.59
C ASP A 118 2.58 -11.34 -2.12
N HIS A 119 3.69 -10.77 -1.66
CA HIS A 119 4.22 -11.02 -0.31
C HIS A 119 3.54 -10.17 0.77
N VAL A 120 2.70 -9.21 0.40
CA VAL A 120 1.98 -8.33 1.34
C VAL A 120 0.57 -8.87 1.52
N PRO A 121 0.24 -9.42 2.70
CA PRO A 121 -1.14 -9.77 3.00
C PRO A 121 -2.01 -8.51 2.96
N PRO A 122 -3.21 -8.57 2.36
CA PRO A 122 -4.05 -7.39 2.24
C PRO A 122 -4.63 -6.96 3.60
N PRO A 123 -4.85 -5.65 3.82
CA PRO A 123 -5.71 -5.17 4.89
C PRO A 123 -7.13 -5.71 4.75
N GLU A 124 -7.67 -6.29 5.82
CA GLU A 124 -9.06 -6.77 5.87
C GLU A 124 -9.89 -5.92 6.83
N PRO A 125 -11.19 -5.74 6.59
CA PRO A 125 -12.08 -5.07 7.53
C PRO A 125 -12.10 -5.83 8.86
N PRO A 126 -12.13 -5.14 10.01
CA PRO A 126 -12.44 -5.78 11.28
C PRO A 126 -13.77 -6.55 11.20
N GLU A 127 -13.86 -7.67 11.91
CA GLU A 127 -15.06 -8.51 11.94
C GLU A 127 -16.33 -7.68 12.28
N GLY A 128 -17.41 -7.91 11.53
CA GLY A 128 -18.69 -7.22 11.72
C GLY A 128 -18.75 -5.83 11.08
N THR A 129 -17.73 -5.40 10.34
CA THR A 129 -17.79 -4.16 9.55
C THR A 129 -18.92 -4.22 8.53
N ALA A 130 -19.83 -3.25 8.57
CA ALA A 130 -20.98 -3.21 7.68
C ALA A 130 -20.56 -3.11 6.21
N GLU A 131 -21.27 -3.81 5.31
CA GLU A 131 -21.07 -3.80 3.85
C GLU A 131 -19.72 -4.35 3.36
N GLU A 132 -18.91 -4.92 4.26
CA GLU A 132 -17.57 -5.44 3.95
C GLU A 132 -17.46 -6.96 4.08
N PHE A 133 -18.56 -7.64 4.37
CA PHE A 133 -18.61 -9.10 4.52
C PHE A 133 -19.69 -9.71 3.63
N TRP A 134 -19.35 -10.83 2.99
CA TRP A 134 -20.27 -11.68 2.24
C TRP A 134 -20.12 -13.11 2.74
N ASP A 135 -21.22 -13.74 3.16
CA ASP A 135 -21.23 -15.11 3.73
C ASP A 135 -20.19 -15.32 4.85
N GLY A 136 -20.08 -14.32 5.74
CA GLY A 136 -19.13 -14.34 6.86
C GLY A 136 -17.66 -14.14 6.48
N ARG A 137 -17.35 -13.85 5.20
CA ARG A 137 -15.97 -13.64 4.71
C ARG A 137 -15.76 -12.17 4.31
N PRO A 138 -14.57 -11.60 4.56
CA PRO A 138 -14.27 -10.25 4.13
C PRO A 138 -14.25 -10.16 2.59
N VAL A 139 -14.81 -9.08 2.05
CA VAL A 139 -14.88 -8.83 0.59
C VAL A 139 -13.60 -8.18 0.05
N GLY A 140 -12.83 -7.51 0.89
CA GLY A 140 -11.57 -6.88 0.51
C GLY A 140 -10.77 -6.42 1.73
N LEU A 141 -9.66 -5.70 1.57
CA LEU A 141 -9.02 -5.42 0.29
C LEU A 141 -8.49 -6.71 -0.36
N GLY A 142 -8.31 -6.67 -1.67
CA GLY A 142 -7.70 -7.78 -2.41
C GLY A 142 -6.18 -7.70 -2.40
N MET A 143 -5.53 -8.67 -3.06
CA MET A 143 -4.09 -8.63 -3.31
C MET A 143 -3.68 -7.33 -4.01
N ARG A 144 -2.45 -6.88 -3.75
CA ARG A 144 -1.95 -5.63 -4.36
C ARG A 144 -1.85 -5.77 -5.87
N VAL A 145 -2.16 -4.67 -6.55
CA VAL A 145 -1.92 -4.51 -7.98
C VAL A 145 -1.10 -3.24 -8.22
N PRO A 146 -0.29 -3.17 -9.30
CA PRO A 146 0.44 -1.96 -9.64
C PRO A 146 -0.51 -0.82 -10.02
N MET A 147 -0.14 0.40 -9.65
CA MET A 147 -0.72 1.62 -10.23
C MET A 147 0.39 2.63 -10.55
N THR A 148 0.36 3.16 -11.77
CA THR A 148 1.22 4.27 -12.20
C THR A 148 0.36 5.48 -12.55
N VAL A 149 0.67 6.63 -11.96
CA VAL A 149 -0.03 7.90 -12.24
C VAL A 149 0.85 8.80 -13.09
N ILE A 150 0.43 9.05 -14.33
CA ILE A 150 1.21 9.71 -15.37
C ILE A 150 0.56 11.06 -15.68
N SER A 151 1.20 12.15 -15.27
CA SER A 151 0.61 13.49 -15.35
C SER A 151 1.68 14.60 -15.24
N PRO A 152 1.42 15.82 -15.76
CA PRO A 152 2.24 16.99 -15.45
C PRO A 152 2.40 17.27 -13.94
N TRP A 153 1.47 16.79 -13.11
CA TRP A 153 1.48 16.95 -11.65
C TRP A 153 2.17 15.82 -10.88
N THR A 154 2.72 14.81 -11.56
CA THR A 154 3.42 13.66 -10.94
C THR A 154 4.89 13.54 -11.36
N VAL A 155 5.44 14.57 -12.01
CA VAL A 155 6.83 14.60 -12.50
C VAL A 155 7.84 14.35 -11.36
N GLY A 156 8.80 13.46 -11.58
CA GLY A 156 9.90 13.16 -10.65
C GLY A 156 9.97 11.71 -10.16
N GLY A 157 9.06 10.84 -10.58
CA GLY A 157 9.14 9.40 -10.28
C GLY A 157 8.91 9.07 -8.81
N TYR A 158 7.94 9.75 -8.18
CA TYR A 158 7.65 9.59 -6.75
C TYR A 158 6.89 8.29 -6.46
N ALA A 159 7.25 7.62 -5.37
CA ALA A 159 6.42 6.60 -4.73
C ALA A 159 5.40 7.24 -3.78
N CYS A 160 4.16 6.75 -3.79
CA CYS A 160 3.13 7.11 -2.80
C CYS A 160 2.63 5.83 -2.14
N SER A 161 2.96 5.65 -0.86
CA SER A 161 2.60 4.45 -0.08
C SER A 161 1.42 4.69 0.86
N GLU A 162 0.52 5.62 0.52
CA GLU A 162 -0.82 5.66 1.11
C GLU A 162 -1.58 4.41 0.64
N VAL A 163 -2.36 3.81 1.53
CA VAL A 163 -3.19 2.65 1.19
C VAL A 163 -4.28 3.13 0.23
N PHE A 164 -4.34 2.50 -0.95
CA PHE A 164 -5.38 2.72 -1.95
C PHE A 164 -6.01 1.39 -2.35
N ASP A 165 -7.21 1.48 -2.92
CA ASP A 165 -7.95 0.40 -3.54
C ASP A 165 -8.59 0.91 -4.85
N HIS A 166 -9.32 0.06 -5.59
CA HIS A 166 -9.98 0.49 -6.82
C HIS A 166 -11.01 1.61 -6.59
N THR A 167 -11.64 1.67 -5.41
CA THR A 167 -12.58 2.76 -5.10
C THR A 167 -11.89 4.11 -4.94
N SER A 168 -10.57 4.13 -4.73
CA SER A 168 -9.77 5.36 -4.63
C SER A 168 -9.75 6.15 -5.94
N VAL A 169 -9.88 5.50 -7.11
CA VAL A 169 -10.08 6.17 -8.41
C VAL A 169 -11.41 6.92 -8.45
N ILE A 170 -12.49 6.29 -7.96
CA ILE A 170 -13.80 6.92 -7.87
C ILE A 170 -13.74 8.11 -6.91
N ARG A 171 -13.06 7.94 -5.76
CA ARG A 171 -12.88 9.03 -4.78
C ARG A 171 -12.07 10.20 -5.33
N PHE A 172 -11.08 9.95 -6.18
CA PHE A 172 -10.40 11.03 -6.92
C PHE A 172 -11.40 11.82 -7.77
N LEU A 173 -12.28 11.13 -8.50
CA LEU A 173 -13.36 11.77 -9.26
C LEU A 173 -14.35 12.51 -8.36
N GLU A 174 -14.66 12.01 -7.15
CA GLU A 174 -15.49 12.76 -6.19
C GLU A 174 -14.83 14.10 -5.82
N ARG A 175 -13.52 14.10 -5.57
CA ARG A 175 -12.75 15.31 -5.22
C ARG A 175 -12.73 16.31 -6.37
N TRP A 176 -12.61 15.83 -7.60
CA TRP A 176 -12.54 16.68 -8.79
C TRP A 176 -13.91 17.19 -9.26
N THR A 177 -14.94 16.33 -9.25
CA THR A 177 -16.28 16.66 -9.78
C THR A 177 -17.25 17.20 -8.73
N GLY A 178 -17.01 16.91 -7.45
CA GLY A 178 -17.96 17.17 -6.35
C GLY A 178 -19.12 16.16 -6.26
N VAL A 179 -19.17 15.14 -7.12
CA VAL A 179 -20.21 14.11 -7.11
C VAL A 179 -19.77 12.96 -6.21
N ARG A 180 -20.54 12.65 -5.16
CA ARG A 180 -20.25 11.56 -4.21
C ARG A 180 -20.86 10.24 -4.70
N GLU A 181 -20.10 9.16 -4.65
CA GLU A 181 -20.53 7.78 -4.88
C GLU A 181 -21.06 7.16 -3.57
N PRO A 182 -22.38 6.96 -3.42
CA PRO A 182 -22.96 6.46 -2.17
C PRO A 182 -22.57 5.01 -1.84
N ASN A 183 -22.11 4.21 -2.81
CA ASN A 183 -21.84 2.77 -2.60
C ASN A 183 -20.43 2.46 -2.07
N ILE A 184 -19.60 3.47 -1.80
CA ILE A 184 -18.32 3.25 -1.11
C ILE A 184 -18.57 3.29 0.39
N SER A 185 -18.34 2.16 1.06
CA SER A 185 -18.57 1.96 2.49
C SER A 185 -17.85 2.99 3.38
N ALA A 186 -18.34 3.15 4.60
CA ALA A 186 -17.70 3.99 5.60
C ALA A 186 -16.28 3.52 5.96
N TRP A 187 -16.05 2.21 5.96
CA TRP A 187 -14.75 1.62 6.25
C TRP A 187 -13.71 1.96 5.18
N ARG A 188 -13.99 1.67 3.90
CA ARG A 188 -13.09 2.01 2.77
C ARG A 188 -12.74 3.49 2.76
N ARG A 189 -13.72 4.37 3.05
CA ARG A 189 -13.51 5.82 3.13
C ARG A 189 -12.53 6.23 4.24
N THR A 190 -12.46 5.45 5.31
CA THR A 190 -11.58 5.65 6.46
C THR A 190 -10.16 5.19 6.15
N VAL A 191 -10.01 3.95 5.67
CA VAL A 191 -8.69 3.28 5.52
C VAL A 191 -7.98 3.60 4.21
N CYS A 192 -8.71 3.72 3.10
CA CYS A 192 -8.13 4.02 1.78
C CYS A 192 -8.01 5.53 1.56
N GLY A 193 -7.04 5.94 0.74
CA GLY A 193 -6.90 7.31 0.25
C GLY A 193 -7.86 7.66 -0.89
N ASP A 194 -7.71 8.85 -1.45
CA ASP A 194 -8.48 9.36 -2.60
C ASP A 194 -7.58 9.68 -3.81
N LEU A 195 -6.37 9.10 -3.83
CA LEU A 195 -5.26 9.31 -4.77
C LEU A 195 -4.70 10.73 -4.86
N THR A 196 -5.25 11.73 -4.15
CA THR A 196 -4.76 13.12 -4.27
C THR A 196 -3.33 13.30 -3.72
N SER A 197 -2.90 12.45 -2.78
CA SER A 197 -1.53 12.45 -2.23
C SER A 197 -0.46 11.99 -3.22
N ALA A 198 -0.86 11.25 -4.28
CA ALA A 198 0.04 10.86 -5.37
C ALA A 198 0.46 12.07 -6.23
N PHE A 199 -0.29 13.18 -6.18
CA PHE A 199 -0.06 14.37 -6.99
C PHE A 199 0.62 15.50 -6.20
N ASP A 200 1.33 16.36 -6.92
CA ASP A 200 1.78 17.66 -6.46
C ASP A 200 1.16 18.78 -7.29
N PHE A 201 -0.02 19.24 -6.89
CA PHE A 201 -0.72 20.34 -7.56
C PHE A 201 -0.15 21.72 -7.21
N SER A 202 0.78 21.81 -6.24
CA SER A 202 1.25 23.08 -5.70
C SER A 202 2.40 23.71 -6.48
N ARG A 203 3.13 22.90 -7.26
CA ARG A 203 4.31 23.35 -7.99
C ARG A 203 4.44 22.63 -9.33
N GLY A 204 4.70 23.40 -10.37
CA GLY A 204 5.22 22.85 -11.62
C GLY A 204 6.64 22.33 -11.41
N ARG A 205 6.95 21.17 -11.98
CA ARG A 205 8.31 20.60 -11.95
C ARG A 205 8.88 20.55 -13.34
N LYS A 206 10.20 20.77 -13.44
CA LYS A 206 10.92 20.57 -14.69
C LYS A 206 10.91 19.08 -15.01
N LEU A 207 10.60 18.74 -16.25
CA LEU A 207 10.75 17.37 -16.74
C LEU A 207 12.22 16.94 -16.58
N PRO A 208 12.49 15.73 -16.05
CA PRO A 208 13.85 15.22 -16.01
C PRO A 208 14.37 15.01 -17.44
N GLU A 209 15.68 15.10 -17.61
CA GLU A 209 16.32 14.58 -18.80
C GLU A 209 16.23 13.05 -18.73
N VAL A 210 15.68 12.45 -19.79
CA VAL A 210 15.48 11.00 -19.89
C VAL A 210 16.31 10.47 -21.04
N GLU A 211 16.90 9.29 -20.85
CA GLU A 211 17.56 8.56 -21.92
C GLU A 211 16.50 7.88 -22.80
N GLN A 212 16.78 7.76 -24.10
CA GLN A 212 15.92 6.93 -24.95
C GLN A 212 16.09 5.47 -24.54
N PRO A 213 15.00 4.73 -24.30
CA PRO A 213 15.09 3.31 -24.01
C PRO A 213 15.74 2.57 -25.19
N GLY A 214 16.47 1.51 -24.88
CA GLY A 214 17.01 0.60 -25.89
C GLY A 214 15.91 -0.14 -26.69
N PRO A 215 16.29 -0.96 -27.69
CA PRO A 215 15.33 -1.75 -28.44
C PRO A 215 14.56 -2.71 -27.53
N VAL A 216 13.28 -2.92 -27.83
CA VAL A 216 12.43 -3.89 -27.12
C VAL A 216 13.03 -5.29 -27.32
N PRO A 217 13.29 -6.05 -26.24
CA PRO A 217 13.81 -7.41 -26.37
C PRO A 217 12.78 -8.33 -27.03
N ALA A 218 13.25 -9.38 -27.71
CA ALA A 218 12.35 -10.39 -28.27
C ALA A 218 11.59 -11.11 -27.14
N PHE A 219 10.33 -11.46 -27.38
CA PHE A 219 9.57 -12.27 -26.43
C PHE A 219 10.13 -13.70 -26.39
N GLU A 220 10.74 -14.08 -25.26
CA GLU A 220 11.38 -15.40 -25.09
C GLU A 220 10.43 -16.48 -24.56
N GLY A 221 9.13 -16.16 -24.43
CA GLY A 221 8.11 -17.05 -23.87
C GLY A 221 7.63 -16.63 -22.48
N ARG A 222 6.66 -17.36 -21.94
CA ARG A 222 6.16 -17.12 -20.57
C ARG A 222 7.16 -17.69 -19.58
N TRP A 223 7.53 -16.90 -18.58
CA TRP A 223 8.36 -17.38 -17.49
C TRP A 223 7.56 -18.34 -16.60
N HIS A 224 8.08 -19.54 -16.40
CA HIS A 224 7.53 -20.54 -15.50
C HIS A 224 8.51 -20.74 -14.34
N PRO A 225 8.50 -19.88 -13.31
CA PRO A 225 9.40 -20.03 -12.18
C PRO A 225 9.09 -21.34 -11.46
N GLU A 226 10.12 -22.16 -11.24
CA GLU A 226 10.05 -23.24 -10.25
C GLU A 226 10.43 -22.63 -8.90
N PRO A 227 9.50 -22.59 -7.92
CA PRO A 227 9.84 -22.11 -6.59
C PRO A 227 11.00 -22.94 -6.02
N PRO A 228 12.06 -22.32 -5.47
CA PRO A 228 13.16 -23.07 -4.91
C PRO A 228 12.68 -23.93 -3.74
N SER A 229 13.24 -25.14 -3.60
CA SER A 229 12.96 -26.03 -2.46
C SER A 229 13.29 -25.36 -1.12
N GLU A 230 14.34 -24.53 -1.11
CA GLU A 230 14.69 -23.64 0.00
C GLU A 230 14.28 -22.20 -0.33
N GLN A 231 13.12 -21.78 0.16
CA GLN A 231 12.66 -20.41 -0.01
C GLN A 231 13.44 -19.46 0.92
N ARG A 232 13.82 -18.30 0.40
CA ARG A 232 14.42 -17.19 1.15
C ARG A 232 13.65 -15.92 0.83
N MET A 233 13.68 -14.96 1.74
CA MET A 233 13.08 -13.65 1.47
C MET A 233 13.81 -13.00 0.29
N PRO A 234 13.06 -12.36 -0.64
CA PRO A 234 13.69 -11.63 -1.73
C PRO A 234 14.55 -10.50 -1.17
N GLU A 235 15.69 -10.25 -1.81
CA GLU A 235 16.51 -9.08 -1.54
C GLU A 235 15.93 -7.88 -2.27
N GLN A 236 15.85 -6.74 -1.58
CA GLN A 236 15.41 -5.50 -2.19
C GLN A 236 16.51 -4.97 -3.13
N GLU A 237 16.12 -4.53 -4.33
CA GLU A 237 17.03 -3.86 -5.26
C GLU A 237 17.68 -2.62 -4.61
N GLU A 238 18.96 -2.38 -4.90
CA GLU A 238 19.66 -1.21 -4.38
C GLU A 238 19.06 0.11 -4.87
N GLY A 239 19.16 1.15 -4.02
CA GLY A 239 18.75 2.50 -4.35
C GLY A 239 17.46 2.93 -3.66
N THR A 240 17.04 4.17 -3.94
CA THR A 240 15.81 4.74 -3.38
C THR A 240 15.10 5.58 -4.42
N ARG A 241 13.78 5.75 -4.26
CA ARG A 241 12.96 6.69 -5.04
C ARG A 241 12.47 7.83 -4.15
N PRO A 242 12.27 9.05 -4.68
CA PRO A 242 11.55 10.09 -3.96
C PRO A 242 10.18 9.57 -3.49
N ALA A 243 9.75 9.93 -2.28
CA ALA A 243 8.49 9.48 -1.70
C ALA A 243 7.59 10.67 -1.32
N ARG A 244 6.28 10.54 -1.58
CA ARG A 244 5.26 11.53 -1.21
C ARG A 244 5.06 11.55 0.31
N PRO A 245 4.79 12.71 0.92
CA PRO A 245 4.42 12.77 2.33
C PRO A 245 3.13 11.99 2.58
N LEU A 246 3.10 11.19 3.64
CA LEU A 246 1.96 10.33 3.94
C LEU A 246 1.14 10.85 5.14
N PRO A 247 -0.14 10.47 5.24
CA PRO A 247 -1.02 10.99 6.29
C PRO A 247 -0.86 10.28 7.63
N TYR A 248 0.05 9.30 7.74
CA TYR A 248 0.18 8.41 8.90
C TYR A 248 1.21 8.89 9.91
N ARG A 249 0.97 8.61 11.19
CA ARG A 249 1.96 8.66 12.27
C ARG A 249 1.75 7.48 13.20
N SER A 250 1.87 6.30 12.62
CA SER A 250 1.65 5.00 13.25
C SER A 250 2.68 4.71 14.35
N ASP A 251 2.22 4.22 15.49
CA ASP A 251 3.07 3.75 16.57
C ASP A 251 2.38 2.65 17.39
N ALA A 252 3.16 1.73 17.94
CA ALA A 252 2.63 0.69 18.82
C ALA A 252 3.69 0.21 19.82
N ASP A 253 3.23 0.00 21.05
CA ASP A 253 4.03 -0.50 22.17
C ASP A 253 3.13 -1.15 23.23
N GLY A 254 3.70 -1.63 24.33
CA GLY A 254 2.87 -2.24 25.37
C GLY A 254 3.62 -2.88 26.51
N ILE A 255 2.87 -3.57 27.35
CA ILE A 255 3.35 -4.28 28.53
C ILE A 255 2.53 -5.56 28.75
N TYR A 256 3.18 -6.59 29.29
CA TYR A 256 2.46 -7.72 29.87
C TYR A 256 1.83 -7.33 31.21
N ASP A 257 0.55 -7.61 31.38
CA ASP A 257 -0.20 -7.45 32.63
C ASP A 257 -0.45 -8.83 33.26
N PRO A 258 0.31 -9.20 34.32
CA PRO A 258 0.17 -10.50 34.97
C PRO A 258 -1.16 -10.67 35.71
N GLY A 259 -1.76 -9.58 36.20
CA GLY A 259 -3.02 -9.64 36.93
C GLY A 259 -4.20 -9.98 36.01
N ALA A 260 -4.11 -9.54 34.75
CA ALA A 260 -5.13 -9.78 33.74
C ALA A 260 -4.80 -10.95 32.79
N GLY A 261 -3.58 -11.47 32.80
CA GLY A 261 -3.14 -12.53 31.88
C GLY A 261 -3.09 -12.09 30.41
N VAL A 262 -2.87 -10.81 30.14
CA VAL A 262 -2.87 -10.25 28.79
C VAL A 262 -1.67 -9.35 28.53
N PHE A 263 -1.26 -9.23 27.28
CA PHE A 263 -0.42 -8.13 26.84
C PHE A 263 -1.31 -6.94 26.45
N LEU A 264 -1.09 -5.80 27.11
CA LEU A 264 -1.76 -4.55 26.81
C LEU A 264 -1.02 -3.83 25.68
N LEU A 265 -1.46 -4.07 24.45
CA LEU A 265 -0.92 -3.48 23.23
C LEU A 265 -1.61 -2.15 22.93
N ALA A 266 -0.89 -1.05 23.04
CA ALA A 266 -1.38 0.24 22.62
C ALA A 266 -1.06 0.47 21.13
N LEU A 267 -2.09 0.63 20.31
CA LEU A 267 -1.99 1.00 18.90
C LEU A 267 -2.35 2.48 18.75
N ARG A 268 -1.58 3.24 17.97
CA ARG A 268 -1.77 4.68 17.83
C ARG A 268 -1.53 5.13 16.39
N ASP A 269 -2.31 6.11 15.97
CA ASP A 269 -1.99 6.93 14.79
C ASP A 269 -2.34 8.39 15.08
N LYS A 270 -1.31 9.24 15.10
CA LYS A 270 -1.45 10.70 15.30
C LYS A 270 -1.47 11.50 14.00
N GLY A 271 -1.66 10.79 12.89
CA GLY A 271 -1.76 11.31 11.54
C GLY A 271 -3.09 11.99 11.26
N LYS A 272 -3.28 12.38 10.00
CA LYS A 272 -4.52 12.99 9.50
C LYS A 272 -5.55 11.96 9.04
N ARG A 273 -5.13 10.70 8.88
CA ARG A 273 -5.96 9.56 8.48
C ARG A 273 -5.74 8.42 9.49
N GLY A 274 -6.73 7.56 9.66
CA GLY A 274 -6.57 6.33 10.42
C GLY A 274 -5.62 5.34 9.72
N SER A 275 -4.88 4.58 10.50
CA SER A 275 -4.09 3.44 10.02
C SER A 275 -4.86 2.15 10.22
N HIS A 276 -4.73 1.25 9.25
CA HIS A 276 -5.05 -0.16 9.45
C HIS A 276 -3.84 -0.88 10.06
N PHE A 277 -4.05 -1.68 11.09
CA PHE A 277 -3.04 -2.55 11.68
C PHE A 277 -3.50 -4.00 11.64
N THR A 278 -2.58 -4.89 11.27
CA THR A 278 -2.79 -6.35 11.33
C THR A 278 -1.84 -6.96 12.35
N LEU A 279 -2.39 -7.72 13.30
CA LEU A 279 -1.67 -8.48 14.31
C LEU A 279 -1.61 -9.95 13.90
N TYR A 280 -0.41 -10.49 13.71
CA TYR A 280 -0.12 -11.88 13.42
C TYR A 280 0.36 -12.61 14.69
N PRO A 281 -0.39 -13.60 15.20
CA PRO A 281 -0.03 -14.39 16.38
C PRO A 281 0.96 -15.51 16.03
N TYR A 282 1.89 -15.82 16.93
CA TYR A 282 2.87 -16.92 16.78
C TYR A 282 3.06 -17.75 18.05
N ALA A 283 2.42 -17.39 19.17
CA ALA A 283 2.45 -18.15 20.42
C ALA A 283 1.05 -18.52 20.94
N GLY A 284 0.06 -18.61 20.05
CA GLY A 284 -1.31 -19.01 20.40
C GLY A 284 -2.18 -17.87 20.93
N GLU A 285 -1.80 -16.60 20.70
CA GLU A 285 -2.60 -15.45 21.17
C GLU A 285 -3.98 -15.38 20.51
N TYR A 286 -4.06 -15.81 19.24
CA TYR A 286 -5.27 -15.90 18.44
C TYR A 286 -5.12 -17.03 17.40
N GLU A 287 -6.23 -17.58 16.92
CA GLU A 287 -6.24 -18.58 15.84
C GLU A 287 -5.93 -17.97 14.47
N THR A 288 -6.33 -16.72 14.25
CA THR A 288 -6.17 -15.99 12.99
C THR A 288 -5.64 -14.58 13.24
N PRO A 289 -5.06 -13.92 12.21
CA PRO A 289 -4.67 -12.53 12.32
C PRO A 289 -5.83 -11.63 12.77
N ARG A 290 -5.52 -10.59 13.57
CA ARG A 290 -6.51 -9.62 14.06
C ARG A 290 -6.32 -8.28 13.40
N HIS A 291 -7.43 -7.70 12.94
CA HIS A 291 -7.49 -6.48 12.16
C HIS A 291 -8.02 -5.31 12.99
N HIS A 292 -7.33 -4.18 12.95
CA HIS A 292 -7.64 -3.01 13.77
C HIS A 292 -7.48 -1.70 12.99
N ASP A 293 -8.57 -0.96 12.83
CA ASP A 293 -8.51 0.41 12.33
C ASP A 293 -8.37 1.40 13.48
N VAL A 294 -7.36 2.26 13.40
CA VAL A 294 -7.00 3.14 14.51
C VAL A 294 -6.88 4.58 14.03
N THR A 295 -7.72 5.43 14.62
CA THR A 295 -7.60 6.89 14.54
C THR A 295 -7.33 7.42 15.93
N GLY A 296 -6.20 8.10 16.14
CA GLY A 296 -5.75 8.53 17.47
C GLY A 296 -5.06 7.40 18.23
N GLY A 297 -5.83 6.54 18.90
CA GLY A 297 -5.29 5.37 19.58
C GLY A 297 -6.31 4.48 20.27
N THR A 298 -5.93 3.22 20.51
CA THR A 298 -6.70 2.20 21.20
C THR A 298 -5.76 1.26 21.97
N VAL A 299 -6.31 0.48 22.90
CA VAL A 299 -5.59 -0.59 23.61
C VAL A 299 -6.23 -1.92 23.28
N VAL A 300 -5.47 -2.79 22.64
CA VAL A 300 -5.83 -4.18 22.36
C VAL A 300 -5.33 -5.05 23.51
N ARG A 301 -6.20 -5.93 24.01
CA ARG A 301 -5.87 -6.93 25.03
C ARG A 301 -5.54 -8.23 24.33
N VAL A 302 -4.25 -8.51 24.19
CA VAL A 302 -3.75 -9.72 23.53
C VAL A 302 -3.66 -10.83 24.58
N PRO A 303 -4.42 -11.94 24.44
CA PRO A 303 -4.33 -13.07 25.36
C PRO A 303 -2.89 -13.61 25.41
N VAL A 304 -2.45 -14.00 26.59
CA VAL A 304 -1.20 -14.73 26.79
C VAL A 304 -1.64 -15.96 27.54
N GLU A 305 -1.80 -17.13 26.92
CA GLU A 305 -2.37 -18.33 27.57
C GLU A 305 -1.29 -19.32 28.02
N ASP A 306 -0.31 -19.59 27.16
CA ASP A 306 0.74 -20.61 27.37
C ASP A 306 2.03 -20.06 28.01
N GLY A 307 1.92 -19.03 28.85
CA GLY A 307 3.08 -18.49 29.56
C GLY A 307 4.04 -17.65 28.71
N ALA A 308 3.81 -17.55 27.40
CA ALA A 308 4.59 -16.76 26.45
C ALA A 308 3.70 -16.00 25.47
N TYR A 309 4.29 -14.96 24.86
CA TYR A 309 3.73 -14.23 23.72
C TYR A 309 4.81 -14.03 22.66
N ASP A 310 4.44 -14.18 21.40
CA ASP A 310 5.19 -13.87 20.20
C ASP A 310 4.21 -13.42 19.11
N PHE A 311 4.16 -12.14 18.79
CA PHE A 311 3.29 -11.62 17.73
C PHE A 311 3.91 -10.44 17.00
N THR A 312 3.48 -10.25 15.75
CA THR A 312 3.89 -9.13 14.90
C THR A 312 2.70 -8.24 14.59
N VAL A 313 2.87 -6.93 14.72
CA VAL A 313 1.92 -5.92 14.24
C VAL A 313 2.51 -5.27 13.00
N THR A 314 1.74 -5.23 11.92
CA THR A 314 2.09 -4.51 10.68
C THR A 314 1.10 -3.38 10.44
N GLY A 315 1.51 -2.37 9.67
CA GLY A 315 0.67 -1.24 9.27
C GLY A 315 1.21 -0.57 8.01
N PRO A 316 0.63 0.57 7.60
CA PRO A 316 1.02 1.26 6.37
C PRO A 316 2.46 1.78 6.45
N ASN A 317 3.03 2.12 5.28
CA ASN A 317 4.35 2.74 5.14
C ASN A 317 5.49 1.99 5.86
N GLY A 318 5.54 0.66 5.69
CA GLY A 318 6.58 -0.19 6.27
C GLY A 318 6.54 -0.29 7.79
N PHE A 319 5.44 0.12 8.43
CA PHE A 319 5.30 0.03 9.88
C PHE A 319 5.28 -1.44 10.33
N ARG A 320 6.17 -1.79 11.25
CA ARG A 320 6.24 -3.11 11.87
C ARG A 320 6.68 -3.04 13.33
N ARG A 321 6.04 -3.84 14.17
CA ARG A 321 6.43 -4.10 15.56
C ARG A 321 6.42 -5.59 15.83
N GLU A 322 7.44 -6.11 16.48
CA GLU A 322 7.48 -7.51 16.91
C GLU A 322 7.61 -7.55 18.43
N PHE A 323 6.80 -8.38 19.07
CA PHE A 323 6.71 -8.51 20.53
C PHE A 323 6.92 -9.97 20.91
N ARG A 324 8.02 -10.27 21.60
CA ARG A 324 8.27 -11.60 22.17
C ARG A 324 8.63 -11.52 23.65
N GLY A 325 8.13 -12.44 24.46
CA GLY A 325 8.47 -12.56 25.86
C GLY A 325 7.67 -13.63 26.60
N THR A 326 7.94 -13.75 27.91
CA THR A 326 7.29 -14.73 28.79
C THR A 326 6.69 -14.06 30.03
N ARG A 327 5.83 -14.79 30.74
CA ARG A 327 5.19 -14.32 31.98
C ARG A 327 6.15 -14.32 33.18
N GLU A 328 7.21 -15.12 33.14
CA GLU A 328 8.08 -15.42 34.29
C GLU A 328 9.56 -15.11 34.04
N GLY A 329 9.92 -14.65 32.83
CA GLY A 329 11.28 -14.25 32.50
C GLY A 329 11.77 -13.03 33.28
N ALA A 330 13.09 -12.81 33.31
CA ALA A 330 13.67 -11.66 34.03
C ALA A 330 13.12 -10.30 33.52
N ALA A 331 12.65 -10.26 32.26
CA ALA A 331 12.02 -9.09 31.65
C ALA A 331 10.48 -9.07 31.73
N ALA A 332 9.83 -9.99 32.48
CA ALA A 332 8.36 -10.07 32.56
C ALA A 332 7.70 -8.76 33.06
N ALA A 333 8.38 -8.04 33.97
CA ALA A 333 7.92 -6.76 34.51
C ALA A 333 8.43 -5.54 33.71
N LEU A 334 9.00 -5.75 32.52
CA LEU A 334 9.57 -4.70 31.69
C LEU A 334 8.49 -4.06 30.82
N LYS A 335 8.31 -2.75 30.96
CA LYS A 335 7.50 -1.94 30.04
C LYS A 335 8.40 -1.23 29.05
N VAL A 336 8.12 -1.41 27.76
CA VAL A 336 8.80 -0.69 26.68
C VAL A 336 7.76 0.17 25.98
N THR A 337 8.01 1.48 25.93
CA THR A 337 7.14 2.45 25.25
C THR A 337 7.92 3.30 24.28
N THR A 338 7.24 3.80 23.26
CA THR A 338 7.80 4.62 22.19
C THR A 338 7.12 5.97 22.12
N ARG A 339 7.90 6.99 21.76
CA ARG A 339 7.39 8.29 21.33
C ARG A 339 8.17 8.71 20.08
N LEU A 340 7.45 9.00 19.00
CA LEU A 340 8.03 9.53 17.78
C LEU A 340 8.07 11.06 17.84
N ASP A 341 9.24 11.65 17.60
CA ASP A 341 9.45 13.08 17.42
C ASP A 341 9.60 13.38 15.93
N ALA A 342 8.53 13.90 15.31
CA ALA A 342 8.51 14.15 13.87
C ALA A 342 9.41 15.32 13.43
N GLU A 343 9.64 16.30 14.32
CA GLU A 343 10.47 17.47 13.99
C GLU A 343 11.95 17.11 14.02
N ARG A 344 12.36 16.34 15.04
CA ARG A 344 13.74 15.87 15.15
C ARG A 344 14.03 14.64 14.29
N ARG A 345 13.00 13.88 13.90
CA ARG A 345 13.08 12.51 13.35
C ARG A 345 13.77 11.55 14.32
N GLU A 346 13.23 11.49 15.53
CA GLU A 346 13.75 10.63 16.59
C GLU A 346 12.70 9.63 17.09
N VAL A 347 13.14 8.38 17.32
CA VAL A 347 12.39 7.39 18.09
C VAL A 347 12.89 7.42 19.53
N HIS A 348 12.05 7.86 20.46
CA HIS A 348 12.36 7.78 21.89
C HIS A 348 11.83 6.47 22.45
N VAL A 349 12.73 5.58 22.86
CA VAL A 349 12.40 4.31 23.51
C VAL A 349 12.57 4.49 25.01
N THR A 350 11.47 4.36 25.75
CA THR A 350 11.45 4.42 27.21
C THR A 350 11.23 3.03 27.77
N VAL A 351 12.15 2.62 28.63
CA VAL A 351 12.17 1.32 29.30
C VAL A 351 11.95 1.55 30.79
N VAL A 352 10.90 0.94 31.34
CA VAL A 352 10.61 0.94 32.78
C VAL A 352 10.80 -0.49 33.29
N ASN A 353 11.78 -0.69 34.17
CA ASN A 353 12.03 -1.96 34.82
C ASN A 353 11.21 -2.02 36.12
N GLY A 354 10.09 -2.74 36.10
CA GLY A 354 9.27 -2.98 37.28
C GLY A 354 9.81 -4.06 38.22
N GLY A 355 10.87 -4.78 37.82
CA GLY A 355 11.44 -5.91 38.54
C GLY A 355 12.35 -5.53 39.71
N ALA A 356 12.85 -6.56 40.39
CA ALA A 356 13.70 -6.44 41.58
C ALA A 356 15.21 -6.46 41.27
N SER A 357 15.60 -6.84 40.05
CA SER A 357 17.00 -6.89 39.60
C SER A 357 17.26 -5.86 38.50
N ALA A 358 18.52 -5.42 38.37
CA ALA A 358 18.93 -4.62 37.21
C ALA A 358 18.90 -5.48 35.94
N LEU A 359 18.57 -4.86 34.80
CA LEU A 359 18.55 -5.48 33.49
C LEU A 359 19.48 -4.77 32.52
N THR A 360 20.14 -5.53 31.66
CA THR A 360 21.04 -5.05 30.63
C THR A 360 20.38 -5.20 29.27
N LEU A 361 19.97 -4.10 28.67
CA LEU A 361 19.31 -4.09 27.37
C LEU A 361 20.29 -3.71 26.26
N LYS A 362 20.18 -4.38 25.12
CA LYS A 362 20.93 -4.04 23.91
C LYS A 362 19.95 -3.58 22.83
N LEU A 363 20.08 -2.33 22.40
CA LEU A 363 19.34 -1.74 21.29
C LEU A 363 20.23 -1.71 20.04
N THR A 364 19.91 -2.49 19.03
CA THR A 364 20.71 -2.74 17.83
C THR A 364 19.96 -2.29 16.58
N PRO A 365 20.47 -1.34 15.80
CA PRO A 365 19.94 -1.08 14.46
C PRO A 365 20.14 -2.31 13.55
N LEU A 366 19.10 -2.74 12.84
CA LEU A 366 19.14 -3.89 11.92
C LEU A 366 19.30 -3.47 10.45
N ALA A 367 18.56 -2.44 10.05
CA ALA A 367 18.64 -1.78 8.75
C ALA A 367 18.83 -0.27 8.94
N TYR A 368 19.09 0.45 7.85
CA TYR A 368 19.28 1.91 7.87
C TYR A 368 20.43 2.39 8.77
N ALA A 369 21.38 1.48 9.02
CA ALA A 369 22.66 1.76 9.63
C ALA A 369 23.61 2.16 8.50
N ASP A 370 23.95 3.46 8.43
CA ASP A 370 24.83 4.01 7.40
C ASP A 370 26.19 3.27 7.36
N PRO A 371 26.74 2.95 6.17
CA PRO A 371 28.11 2.45 6.02
C PRO A 371 29.17 3.41 6.61
N HIS A 372 28.86 4.71 6.73
CA HIS A 372 29.67 5.66 7.48
C HIS A 372 29.13 5.78 8.92
N PRO A 373 29.97 5.59 9.96
CA PRO A 373 29.51 5.38 11.33
C PRO A 373 28.90 6.65 11.95
N HIS A 374 27.61 6.89 11.70
CA HIS A 374 26.82 7.80 12.52
C HIS A 374 26.69 7.18 13.92
N PRO A 375 26.89 7.93 15.03
CA PRO A 375 26.81 7.36 16.38
C PRO A 375 25.49 6.66 16.70
N GLY A 376 24.40 7.06 16.03
CA GLY A 376 23.07 6.45 16.12
C GLY A 376 22.94 5.07 15.46
N ALA A 377 23.86 4.72 14.55
CA ALA A 377 23.87 3.45 13.81
C ALA A 377 24.58 2.31 14.56
N LYS A 378 25.21 2.59 15.72
CA LYS A 378 25.89 1.57 16.53
C LYS A 378 24.93 0.95 17.56
N PRO A 379 25.12 -0.35 17.89
CA PRO A 379 24.44 -0.95 19.02
C PRO A 379 24.70 -0.19 20.32
N ARG A 380 23.68 -0.03 21.15
CA ARG A 380 23.76 0.67 22.44
C ARG A 380 23.32 -0.25 23.58
N THR A 381 24.12 -0.27 24.63
CA THR A 381 23.81 -1.01 25.86
C THR A 381 23.25 -0.06 26.91
N LEU A 382 22.14 -0.45 27.54
CA LEU A 382 21.44 0.31 28.57
C LEU A 382 21.33 -0.57 29.81
N THR A 383 21.88 -0.13 30.93
CA THR A 383 21.58 -0.75 32.23
C THR A 383 20.43 -0.01 32.88
N VAL A 384 19.36 -0.74 33.19
CA VAL A 384 18.17 -0.21 33.87
C VAL A 384 18.05 -0.88 35.22
N GLY A 385 18.32 -0.11 36.28
CA GLY A 385 18.20 -0.59 37.65
C GLY A 385 16.80 -1.08 38.00
N PRO A 386 16.64 -1.81 39.13
CA PRO A 386 15.33 -2.22 39.60
C PRO A 386 14.45 -0.99 39.88
N ARG A 387 13.15 -1.10 39.60
CA ARG A 387 12.16 -0.03 39.79
C ARG A 387 12.57 1.32 39.16
N SER A 388 13.38 1.27 38.10
CA SER A 388 13.96 2.45 37.45
C SER A 388 13.48 2.61 36.02
N THR A 389 13.62 3.82 35.48
CA THR A 389 13.28 4.15 34.11
C THR A 389 14.50 4.71 33.38
N ARG A 390 14.64 4.36 32.10
CA ARG A 390 15.62 4.95 31.18
C ARG A 390 14.95 5.24 29.85
N THR A 391 15.30 6.37 29.25
CA THR A 391 14.90 6.73 27.89
C THR A 391 16.14 6.90 27.03
N VAL A 392 16.08 6.37 25.81
CA VAL A 392 17.09 6.57 24.77
C VAL A 392 16.41 7.11 23.51
N ALA A 393 17.02 8.10 22.85
CA ALA A 393 16.57 8.60 21.56
C ALA A 393 17.39 7.93 20.44
N HIS A 394 16.76 7.44 19.39
CA HIS A 394 17.41 7.03 18.15
C HIS A 394 17.12 8.06 17.06
N GLU A 395 18.16 8.71 16.54
CA GLU A 395 18.05 9.63 15.41
C GLU A 395 17.90 8.82 14.12
N ALA A 396 16.84 9.08 13.37
CA ALA A 396 16.54 8.49 12.06
C ALA A 396 16.72 9.49 10.92
N ARG A 397 17.21 10.70 11.21
CA ARG A 397 17.34 11.79 10.22
C ARG A 397 18.28 11.43 9.08
N HIS A 398 19.39 10.76 9.36
CA HIS A 398 20.38 10.31 8.37
C HIS A 398 19.78 9.32 7.37
N ALA A 399 18.81 8.50 7.81
CA ALA A 399 18.07 7.56 7.00
C ALA A 399 16.71 8.12 6.54
N HIS A 400 16.59 9.43 6.37
CA HIS A 400 15.38 10.08 5.89
C HIS A 400 14.10 9.80 6.71
N GLY A 401 14.23 9.40 7.98
CA GLY A 401 13.12 9.04 8.87
C GLY A 401 12.89 7.54 9.01
N TRP A 402 13.56 6.70 8.23
CA TRP A 402 13.49 5.24 8.35
C TRP A 402 14.28 4.74 9.56
N TYR A 403 13.75 3.72 10.23
CA TYR A 403 14.40 3.04 11.35
C TYR A 403 14.01 1.57 11.40
N ASP A 404 14.93 0.72 11.85
CA ASP A 404 14.68 -0.68 12.22
C ASP A 404 15.58 -1.04 13.40
N LEU A 405 14.96 -1.23 14.57
CA LEU A 405 15.65 -1.37 15.86
C LEU A 405 15.26 -2.68 16.55
N ASP A 406 16.26 -3.44 16.98
CA ASP A 406 16.11 -4.66 17.78
C ASP A 406 16.51 -4.39 19.23
N LEU A 407 15.57 -4.56 20.17
CA LEU A 407 15.81 -4.46 21.61
C LEU A 407 15.74 -5.84 22.24
N ARG A 408 16.84 -6.25 22.88
CA ARG A 408 16.97 -7.52 23.62
C ARG A 408 17.43 -7.27 25.05
N VAL A 409 17.16 -8.23 25.94
CA VAL A 409 17.60 -8.23 27.34
C VAL A 409 18.61 -9.34 27.54
N ALA A 410 19.78 -9.04 28.11
CA ALA A 410 20.85 -10.03 28.28
C ALA A 410 20.47 -11.13 29.27
N GLU A 411 19.68 -10.79 30.29
CA GLU A 411 19.22 -11.69 31.33
C GLU A 411 17.95 -12.48 30.93
N ASP A 412 17.42 -12.27 29.72
CA ASP A 412 16.19 -12.92 29.23
C ASP A 412 16.21 -13.07 27.70
N GLU A 413 16.71 -14.22 27.22
CA GLU A 413 16.80 -14.54 25.79
C GLU A 413 15.42 -14.64 25.11
N GLY A 414 14.36 -14.88 25.89
CA GLY A 414 12.99 -14.93 25.40
C GLY A 414 12.41 -13.55 25.10
N PHE A 415 12.99 -12.47 25.63
CA PHE A 415 12.49 -11.11 25.43
C PHE A 415 13.06 -10.44 24.17
N ARG A 416 12.16 -9.95 23.32
CA ARG A 416 12.52 -9.15 22.15
C ARG A 416 11.47 -8.09 21.83
N ARG A 417 11.92 -6.91 21.43
CA ARG A 417 11.10 -5.91 20.72
C ARG A 417 11.78 -5.52 19.43
N ARG A 418 11.11 -5.67 18.28
CA ARG A 418 11.57 -5.04 17.03
C ARG A 418 10.71 -3.81 16.75
N LEU A 419 11.33 -2.69 16.43
CA LEU A 419 10.70 -1.41 16.12
C LEU A 419 11.12 -0.97 14.73
N MET A 420 10.25 -1.12 13.74
CA MET A 420 10.52 -0.74 12.35
C MET A 420 9.46 0.22 11.80
N GLY A 421 9.88 1.19 10.99
CA GLY A 421 8.97 2.07 10.26
C GLY A 421 9.62 3.37 9.81
N HIS A 422 8.78 4.35 9.50
CA HIS A 422 9.18 5.68 9.05
C HIS A 422 8.56 6.79 9.90
N ILE A 423 9.33 7.85 10.17
CA ILE A 423 8.87 9.04 10.91
C ILE A 423 8.38 10.12 9.94
N GLU A 424 7.07 10.17 9.76
CA GLU A 424 6.40 11.16 8.91
C GLU A 424 6.39 12.57 9.52
N ASN A 425 6.92 13.53 8.75
CA ASN A 425 6.96 14.96 9.11
C ASN A 425 6.21 15.87 8.12
N GLY A 426 5.42 15.28 7.22
CA GLY A 426 4.62 16.02 6.24
C GLY A 426 5.44 16.63 5.10
N ARG A 427 6.69 16.21 4.93
CA ARG A 427 7.57 16.59 3.82
C ARG A 427 7.91 15.36 3.00
N GLU A 428 8.29 15.57 1.75
CA GLU A 428 8.81 14.50 0.90
C GLU A 428 10.00 13.78 1.56
N SER A 429 10.10 12.49 1.24
CA SER A 429 11.11 11.59 1.77
C SER A 429 11.70 10.76 0.61
N VAL A 430 12.29 9.63 0.94
CA VAL A 430 12.64 8.56 0.01
C VAL A 430 12.01 7.25 0.46
N THR A 431 11.86 6.29 -0.46
CA THR A 431 11.50 4.91 -0.13
C THR A 431 12.53 4.29 0.81
N GLY A 432 12.05 3.43 1.72
CA GLY A 432 12.89 2.67 2.64
C GLY A 432 13.45 1.41 2.03
#